data_AF-A0A529Q4A6-F1
#
_entry.id   AF-A0A529Q4A6-F1
#
_cell.length_a   1.000
_cell.length_b   1.000
_cell.length_c   1.000
_cell.angle_alpha   90.00
_cell.angle_beta   90.00
_cell.angle_gamma   90.00
#
_symmetry.space_group_name_H-M   'P 1'
#
loop_
_entity.id
_entity.type
_entity.pdbx_description
1 polymer ?
#
loop_
_entity_poly.entity_id
_entity_poly.type
_entity_poly.pdbx_seq_one_letter_code
_entity_poly.pdbx_strand_id
1 'polypeptide(L)'
;LAVNINTMDFMTVARVRGESTAYLIGSEILPNIIRPVLADFGLRFVFIVLLLSGLSFLGLGLQPPLADWGALVRENIGGLPFAAPAVVVPSLAIASLTISVNLLIDNLPQKIRDRDA
;
A
#
# COMPACT_ATOMS: atom_id res chain seq x y z
N LEU A 1 -20.00 3.61 13.93
CA LEU A 1 -21.12 4.56 14.23
C LEU A 1 -20.68 5.79 15.04
N ALA A 2 -19.70 5.70 15.95
CA ALA A 2 -19.19 6.87 16.71
C ALA A 2 -18.30 7.86 15.92
N VAL A 3 -17.71 7.43 14.78
CA VAL A 3 -16.81 8.28 13.97
C VAL A 3 -17.57 9.39 13.24
N ASN A 4 -18.83 9.16 12.84
CA ASN A 4 -19.57 10.08 11.97
C ASN A 4 -20.10 11.32 12.72
N ILE A 5 -20.38 11.17 14.02
CA ILE A 5 -20.97 12.24 14.85
C ILE A 5 -19.94 13.36 15.10
N ASN A 6 -18.67 13.02 15.34
CA ASN A 6 -17.62 14.02 15.54
C ASN A 6 -17.31 14.81 14.26
N THR A 7 -17.32 14.18 13.08
CA THR A 7 -16.96 14.86 11.82
C THR A 7 -17.94 15.99 11.47
N MET A 8 -19.23 15.80 11.78
CA MET A 8 -20.26 16.83 11.55
C MET A 8 -20.11 18.01 12.51
N ASP A 9 -19.74 17.77 13.78
CA ASP A 9 -19.49 18.84 14.75
C ASP A 9 -18.23 19.66 14.40
N PHE A 10 -17.13 19.01 13.99
CA PHE A 10 -15.91 19.71 13.56
C PHE A 10 -16.15 20.64 12.37
N MET A 11 -16.87 20.17 11.35
CA MET A 11 -17.23 20.97 10.17
C MET A 11 -18.15 22.14 10.54
N THR A 12 -19.06 21.94 11.50
CA THR A 12 -20.00 22.98 11.96
C THR A 12 -19.28 24.05 12.76
N VAL A 13 -18.38 23.67 13.68
CA VAL A 13 -17.59 24.62 14.50
C VAL A 13 -16.59 25.42 13.66
N ALA A 14 -15.91 24.78 12.70
CA ALA A 14 -14.99 25.46 11.78
C ALA A 14 -15.69 26.51 10.91
N ARG A 15 -16.91 26.19 10.45
CA ARG A 15 -17.72 27.13 9.65
C ARG A 15 -18.22 28.32 10.48
N VAL A 16 -18.51 28.12 11.77
CA VAL A 16 -18.87 29.21 12.71
C VAL A 16 -17.67 30.12 13.00
N ARG A 17 -16.43 29.61 12.93
CA ARG A 17 -15.19 30.40 13.07
C ARG A 17 -14.78 31.20 11.81
N GLY A 18 -15.44 30.99 10.67
CA GLY A 18 -15.14 31.71 9.42
C GLY A 18 -13.85 31.26 8.71
N GLU A 19 -13.29 30.12 9.09
CA GLU A 19 -12.09 29.60 8.42
C GLU A 19 -12.41 28.98 7.06
N SER A 20 -11.48 29.11 6.11
CA SER A 20 -11.64 28.53 4.78
C SER A 20 -11.62 26.99 4.83
N THR A 21 -12.47 26.34 4.06
CA THR A 21 -12.51 24.86 3.96
C THR A 21 -11.15 24.26 3.61
N ALA A 22 -10.32 24.96 2.82
CA ALA A 22 -8.97 24.52 2.47
C ALA A 22 -8.02 24.51 3.67
N TYR A 23 -8.11 25.51 4.56
CA TYR A 23 -7.34 25.55 5.81
C TYR A 23 -7.74 24.41 6.74
N LEU A 24 -9.05 24.14 6.88
CA LEU A 24 -9.56 23.04 7.70
C LEU A 24 -9.06 21.67 7.19
N ILE A 25 -9.13 21.46 5.87
CA ILE A 25 -8.64 20.23 5.25
C ILE A 25 -7.14 20.08 5.49
N GLY A 26 -6.33 21.11 5.20
CA GLY A 26 -4.87 21.02 5.31
C GLY A 26 -4.34 20.96 6.75
N SER A 27 -4.95 21.70 7.67
CA SER A 27 -4.47 21.88 9.03
C SER A 27 -5.03 20.84 10.00
N GLU A 28 -6.29 20.43 9.82
CA GLU A 28 -6.97 19.56 10.79
C GLU A 28 -7.27 18.17 10.25
N ILE A 29 -7.81 18.05 9.04
CA ILE A 29 -8.26 16.75 8.53
C ILE A 29 -7.07 15.94 8.00
N LEU A 30 -6.27 16.54 7.11
CA LEU A 30 -5.17 15.88 6.41
C LEU A 30 -4.16 15.21 7.36
N PRO A 31 -3.58 15.89 8.37
CA PRO A 31 -2.64 15.25 9.30
C PRO A 31 -3.29 14.14 10.16
N ASN A 32 -4.61 14.15 10.33
CA ASN A 32 -5.32 13.12 11.08
C ASN A 32 -5.66 11.88 10.22
N ILE A 33 -5.93 12.06 8.92
CA ILE A 33 -6.26 10.94 8.01
C ILE A 33 -5.05 10.38 7.24
N ILE A 34 -3.92 11.09 7.19
CA ILE A 34 -2.78 10.69 6.37
C ILE A 34 -2.22 9.31 6.77
N ARG A 35 -2.29 8.94 8.05
CA ARG A 35 -1.83 7.64 8.55
C ARG A 35 -2.67 6.47 8.04
N PRO A 36 -4.00 6.42 8.27
CA PRO A 36 -4.82 5.34 7.73
C PRO A 36 -4.83 5.33 6.19
N VAL A 37 -4.70 6.50 5.54
CA VAL A 37 -4.56 6.58 4.08
C VAL A 37 -3.25 5.94 3.60
N LEU A 38 -2.12 6.21 4.26
CA LEU A 38 -0.83 5.58 3.92
C LEU A 38 -0.85 4.07 4.16
N ALA A 39 -1.51 3.61 5.22
CA ALA A 39 -1.67 2.18 5.50
C ALA A 39 -2.53 1.49 4.42
N ASP A 40 -3.70 2.05 4.07
CA ASP A 40 -4.55 1.54 2.98
C ASP A 40 -3.81 1.54 1.63
N PHE A 41 -3.08 2.61 1.34
CA PHE A 41 -2.26 2.71 0.13
C PHE A 41 -1.21 1.60 0.07
N GLY A 42 -0.48 1.37 1.15
CA GLY A 42 0.54 0.32 1.22
C GLY A 42 -0.05 -1.08 1.03
N LEU A 43 -1.21 -1.37 1.66
CA LEU A 43 -1.89 -2.66 1.48
C LEU A 43 -2.33 -2.87 0.03
N ARG A 44 -2.89 -1.83 -0.61
CA ARG A 44 -3.25 -1.87 -2.04
C ARG A 44 -2.04 -2.06 -2.93
N PHE A 45 -0.93 -1.40 -2.60
CA PHE A 45 0.31 -1.55 -3.35
C PHE A 45 0.79 -3.01 -3.35
N VAL A 46 0.87 -3.64 -2.17
CA VAL A 46 1.23 -5.06 -2.04
C VAL A 46 0.28 -5.94 -2.85
N PHE A 47 -1.02 -5.71 -2.72
CA PHE A 47 -2.03 -6.45 -3.48
C PHE A 47 -1.81 -6.33 -4.99
N ILE A 48 -1.58 -5.12 -5.51
CA ILE A 48 -1.37 -4.89 -6.94
C ILE A 48 -0.07 -5.56 -7.43
N VAL A 49 1.01 -5.49 -6.66
CA VAL A 49 2.28 -6.15 -7.02
C VAL A 49 2.11 -7.66 -7.14
N LEU A 50 1.45 -8.29 -6.17
CA LEU A 50 1.18 -9.73 -6.18
C LEU A 50 0.22 -10.11 -7.31
N LEU A 51 -0.84 -9.31 -7.52
CA LEU A 51 -1.80 -9.52 -8.60
C LEU A 51 -1.10 -9.46 -9.96
N LEU A 52 -0.32 -8.41 -10.23
CA LEU A 52 0.36 -8.24 -11.51
C LEU A 52 1.40 -9.35 -11.72
N SER A 53 2.19 -9.68 -10.70
CA SER A 53 3.14 -10.79 -10.76
C SER A 53 2.44 -12.13 -11.06
N GLY A 54 1.28 -12.37 -10.45
CA GLY A 54 0.46 -13.55 -10.70
C GLY A 54 -0.11 -13.58 -12.13
N LEU A 55 -0.59 -12.45 -12.64
CA LEU A 55 -1.06 -12.34 -14.03
C LEU A 55 0.09 -12.57 -15.03
N SER A 56 1.26 -11.99 -14.78
CA SER A 56 2.46 -12.20 -15.59
C SER A 56 2.92 -13.65 -15.58
N PHE A 57 2.84 -14.30 -14.42
CA PHE A 57 3.09 -15.73 -14.28
C PHE A 57 2.12 -16.60 -15.10
N LEU A 58 0.85 -16.21 -15.18
CA LEU A 58 -0.15 -16.86 -16.04
C LEU A 58 0.02 -16.53 -17.54
N GLY A 59 0.97 -15.65 -17.89
CA GLY A 59 1.25 -15.25 -19.27
C GLY A 59 0.41 -14.07 -19.77
N LEU A 60 -0.30 -13.38 -18.90
CA LEU A 60 -1.03 -12.14 -19.19
C LEU A 60 -0.20 -10.87 -18.89
N GLY A 61 1.09 -11.05 -18.67
CA GLY A 61 2.03 -9.99 -18.32
C GLY A 61 2.62 -9.26 -19.52
N LEU A 62 3.63 -8.44 -19.23
CA LEU A 62 4.41 -7.77 -20.26
C LEU A 62 5.20 -8.80 -21.07
N GLN A 63 5.23 -8.62 -22.40
CA GLN A 63 6.04 -9.45 -23.27
C GLN A 63 7.50 -8.97 -23.27
N PRO A 64 8.47 -9.88 -23.45
CA PRO A 64 9.87 -9.50 -23.72
C PRO A 64 9.93 -8.48 -24.87
N PRO A 65 10.80 -7.45 -24.82
CA PRO A 65 12.00 -7.29 -23.99
C PRO A 65 11.78 -6.56 -22.65
N LEU A 66 10.54 -6.24 -22.28
CA LEU A 66 10.24 -5.54 -21.04
C LEU A 66 10.48 -6.46 -19.84
N ALA A 67 11.25 -5.98 -18.86
CA ALA A 67 11.53 -6.75 -17.65
C ALA A 67 10.30 -6.80 -16.74
N ASP A 68 9.78 -7.99 -16.50
CA ASP A 68 8.68 -8.28 -15.58
C ASP A 68 9.05 -9.46 -14.67
N TRP A 69 9.08 -9.24 -13.36
CA TRP A 69 9.51 -10.26 -12.40
C TRP A 69 8.61 -11.49 -12.38
N GLY A 70 7.29 -11.35 -12.58
CA GLY A 70 6.37 -12.48 -12.63
C GLY A 70 6.54 -13.32 -13.90
N ALA A 71 6.78 -12.66 -15.04
CA ALA A 71 7.10 -13.34 -16.29
C ALA A 71 8.45 -14.10 -16.20
N LEU A 72 9.46 -13.49 -15.56
CA LEU A 72 10.76 -14.15 -15.34
C LEU A 72 10.64 -15.43 -14.49
N VAL A 73 9.74 -15.46 -13.50
CA VAL A 73 9.48 -16.70 -12.74
C VAL A 73 8.96 -17.79 -13.69
N ARG A 74 7.96 -17.48 -14.52
CA ARG A 74 7.35 -18.41 -15.48
C ARG A 74 8.36 -18.95 -16.49
N GLU A 75 9.19 -18.07 -17.06
CA GLU A 75 10.20 -18.44 -18.06
C GLU A 75 11.23 -19.41 -17.50
N ASN A 76 11.59 -19.26 -16.22
CA ASN A 76 12.63 -20.07 -15.59
C ASN A 76 12.09 -21.38 -14.97
N ILE A 77 10.77 -21.59 -14.89
CA ILE A 77 10.20 -22.85 -14.36
C ILE A 77 10.71 -24.08 -15.12
N GLY A 78 10.90 -23.96 -16.44
CA GLY A 78 11.44 -25.05 -17.27
C GLY A 78 12.86 -25.47 -16.87
N GLY A 79 13.60 -24.62 -16.15
CA GLY A 79 14.93 -24.90 -15.62
C GLY A 79 14.93 -25.68 -14.29
N LEU A 80 13.80 -25.78 -13.58
CA LEU A 80 13.72 -26.46 -12.28
C LEU A 80 14.12 -27.95 -12.32
N PRO A 81 13.73 -28.75 -13.34
CA PRO A 81 14.18 -30.14 -13.46
C PRO A 81 15.70 -30.28 -13.60
N PHE A 82 16.38 -29.22 -14.05
CA PHE A 82 17.83 -29.16 -14.23
C PHE A 82 18.54 -28.49 -13.04
N ALA A 83 17.85 -28.30 -11.92
CA ALA A 83 18.35 -27.60 -10.73
C ALA A 83 18.85 -26.17 -11.01
N ALA A 84 18.31 -25.50 -12.05
CA ALA A 84 18.69 -24.12 -12.36
C ALA A 84 18.08 -23.16 -11.31
N PRO A 85 18.90 -22.35 -10.61
CA PRO A 85 18.41 -21.45 -9.56
C PRO A 85 17.78 -20.16 -10.13
N ALA A 86 17.63 -20.05 -11.46
CA ALA A 86 17.21 -18.81 -12.12
C ALA A 86 15.79 -18.34 -11.74
N VAL A 87 14.92 -19.25 -11.27
CA VAL A 87 13.60 -18.90 -10.70
C VAL A 87 13.71 -18.18 -9.36
N VAL A 88 14.75 -18.47 -8.57
CA VAL A 88 14.86 -18.03 -7.18
C VAL A 88 15.02 -16.52 -7.09
N VAL A 89 15.80 -15.93 -7.98
CA VAL A 89 16.09 -14.49 -7.96
C VAL A 89 14.83 -13.63 -8.11
N PRO A 90 13.99 -13.78 -9.17
CA PRO A 90 12.77 -12.99 -9.30
C PRO A 90 11.74 -13.30 -8.20
N SER A 91 11.67 -14.55 -7.72
CA SER A 91 10.79 -14.90 -6.59
C SER A 91 11.20 -14.19 -5.29
N LEU A 92 12.50 -14.17 -4.97
CA LEU A 92 13.00 -13.46 -3.80
C LEU A 92 12.83 -11.95 -3.92
N ALA A 93 12.97 -11.38 -5.12
CA ALA A 93 12.73 -9.96 -5.35
C ALA A 93 11.28 -9.58 -5.00
N ILE A 94 10.28 -10.31 -5.53
CA ILE A 94 8.86 -10.08 -5.24
C ILE A 94 8.57 -10.27 -3.74
N ALA A 95 9.11 -11.34 -3.13
CA ALA A 95 8.92 -11.63 -1.72
C ALA A 95 9.51 -10.52 -0.82
N SER A 96 10.77 -10.14 -1.07
CA SER A 96 11.46 -9.09 -0.30
C SER A 96 10.74 -7.74 -0.40
N LEU A 97 10.25 -7.37 -1.58
CA LEU A 97 9.52 -6.12 -1.79
C LEU A 97 8.22 -6.12 -0.99
N THR A 98 7.46 -7.20 -1.12
CA THR A 98 6.18 -7.37 -0.43
C THR A 98 6.34 -7.34 1.09
N ILE A 99 7.33 -8.08 1.61
CA ILE A 99 7.63 -8.13 3.04
C ILE A 99 8.07 -6.76 3.55
N SER A 100 8.99 -6.08 2.84
CA SER A 100 9.50 -4.77 3.25
C SER A 100 8.38 -3.73 3.33
N VAL A 101 7.45 -3.75 2.38
CA VAL A 101 6.30 -2.83 2.39
C VAL A 101 5.33 -3.17 3.51
N ASN A 102 4.99 -4.45 3.72
CA ASN A 102 4.14 -4.86 4.86
C ASN A 102 4.75 -4.42 6.19
N LEU A 103 6.05 -4.68 6.41
CA LEU A 103 6.74 -4.25 7.62
C LEU A 103 6.73 -2.74 7.77
N LEU A 104 6.90 -1.97 6.69
CA LEU A 104 6.85 -0.51 6.74
C LEU A 104 5.46 -0.01 7.16
N ILE A 105 4.39 -0.64 6.68
CA ILE A 105 3.00 -0.30 7.05
C ILE A 105 2.74 -0.64 8.51
N ASP A 106 3.13 -1.84 8.94
CA ASP A 106 2.92 -2.32 10.31
C ASP A 106 3.67 -1.47 11.35
N ASN A 107 4.82 -0.91 10.97
CA ASN A 107 5.63 -0.03 11.80
C ASN A 107 5.27 1.45 11.69
N LEU A 108 4.21 1.82 10.95
CA LEU A 108 3.74 3.20 10.96
C LEU A 108 3.32 3.54 12.40
N PRO A 109 3.97 4.52 13.05
CA PRO A 109 3.71 4.80 14.46
C PRO A 109 2.22 5.09 14.66
N GLN A 110 1.56 4.33 15.54
CA GLN A 110 0.21 4.65 15.95
C GLN A 110 0.31 5.76 16.99
N LYS A 111 0.09 7.01 16.58
CA LYS A 111 -0.17 8.07 17.55
C LYS A 111 -1.60 7.84 18.03
N ILE A 112 -1.76 6.92 18.96
CA ILE A 112 -2.95 6.86 19.81
C ILE A 112 -2.96 8.21 20.50
N ARG A 113 -3.83 9.11 20.04
CA ARG A 113 -4.10 10.34 20.79
C ARG A 113 -4.95 9.88 21.96
N ASP A 114 -4.29 9.37 23.00
CA ASP A 114 -4.92 9.25 24.32
C ASP A 114 -5.43 10.64 24.66
N ARG A 115 -6.75 10.72 24.69
CA ARG A 115 -7.49 11.93 24.98
C ARG A 115 -7.77 11.94 26.47
N ASP A 116 -6.71 12.00 27.26
CA ASP A 116 -6.78 12.17 28.71
C ASP A 116 -6.13 13.51 29.09
N ALA A 117 -7.00 14.51 29.23
CA ALA A 117 -6.98 15.67 30.14
C ALA A 117 -7.74 16.85 29.52
#